data_AF-A0A538Q703-F1
#
_entry.id   AF-A0A538Q703-F1
#
_cell.length_a   1.000
_cell.length_b   1.000
_cell.length_c   1.000
_cell.angle_alpha   90.00
_cell.angle_beta   90.00
_cell.angle_gamma   90.00
#
_symmetry.space_group_name_H-M   'P 1'
#
loop_
_entity.id
_entity.type
_entity.pdbx_description
1 polymer ?
#
loop_
_entity_poly.entity_id
_entity_poly.type
_entity_poly.pdbx_seq_one_letter_code
_entity_poly.pdbx_strand_id
1 'polypeptide(L)'
;MKSSKLGLVAFTTSDVPGGNVYCLATVGFGLLLLVAACGFPRPADVGNDASADSLPGSSIVHVSPSGNDASDGRIGPVRTLKRAIAIAGTNTDVRTITMDVGRYMPQTGETFPYVVPNNVTIIGQSTGGTILAGTRAEDALTIDSASLRELEFEDFMVALSVAGQADLQNIHIRTSKLAVRQATSSTDLPISSSAH
;
A
#
# COMPACT_ATOMS: atom_id res chain seq x y z
N MET A 1 -3.07 28.67 -55.46
CA MET A 1 -3.07 29.46 -54.21
C MET A 1 -4.35 29.19 -53.44
N LYS A 2 -4.26 28.48 -52.31
CA LYS A 2 -5.00 28.77 -51.07
C LYS A 2 -4.56 27.78 -50.00
N SER A 3 -3.70 28.27 -49.11
CA SER A 3 -3.24 27.60 -47.90
C SER A 3 -4.40 27.50 -46.91
N SER A 4 -4.77 26.29 -46.51
CA SER A 4 -5.68 26.08 -45.38
C SER A 4 -4.88 25.99 -44.09
N LYS A 5 -5.12 27.01 -43.26
CA LYS A 5 -4.48 27.32 -41.99
C LYS A 5 -4.94 26.31 -40.92
N LEU A 6 -4.03 25.52 -40.35
CA LEU A 6 -4.31 24.71 -39.16
C LEU A 6 -4.52 25.64 -37.96
N GLY A 7 -5.73 25.66 -37.42
CA GLY A 7 -6.02 26.24 -36.11
C GLY A 7 -5.69 25.21 -35.03
N LEU A 8 -4.71 25.52 -34.19
CA LEU A 8 -4.36 24.76 -32.99
C LEU A 8 -5.45 24.97 -31.93
N VAL A 9 -6.18 23.91 -31.57
CA VAL A 9 -7.13 23.92 -30.44
C VAL A 9 -6.42 23.31 -29.23
N ALA A 10 -6.13 24.13 -28.23
CA ALA A 10 -5.60 23.67 -26.95
C ALA A 10 -6.78 23.30 -26.03
N PHE A 11 -6.78 22.09 -25.50
CA PHE A 11 -7.73 21.62 -24.50
C PHE A 11 -7.05 21.62 -23.13
N THR A 12 -7.56 22.40 -22.18
CA THR A 12 -7.13 22.33 -20.78
C THR A 12 -8.25 21.71 -19.96
N THR A 13 -7.99 20.58 -19.31
CA THR A 13 -8.92 19.94 -18.38
C THR A 13 -8.70 20.50 -16.98
N SER A 14 -9.71 21.13 -16.41
CA SER A 14 -9.73 21.48 -14.98
C SER A 14 -10.55 20.45 -14.23
N ASP A 15 -9.90 19.67 -13.38
CA ASP A 15 -10.53 18.67 -12.51
C ASP A 15 -11.24 19.38 -11.35
N VAL A 16 -12.55 19.16 -11.20
CA VAL A 16 -13.35 19.68 -10.08
C VAL A 16 -13.74 18.47 -9.22
N PRO A 17 -13.48 18.49 -7.89
CA PRO A 17 -13.80 17.35 -7.03
C PRO A 17 -15.32 17.20 -6.96
N GLY A 18 -15.81 16.17 -7.66
CA GLY A 18 -17.24 15.97 -7.95
C GLY A 18 -17.52 15.12 -9.19
N GLY A 19 -16.49 14.67 -9.93
CA GLY A 19 -16.61 13.59 -10.92
C GLY A 19 -17.11 13.98 -12.31
N ASN A 20 -17.26 15.27 -12.63
CA ASN A 20 -17.58 15.71 -13.98
C ASN A 20 -16.39 16.40 -14.64
N VAL A 21 -15.91 15.80 -15.73
CA VAL A 21 -14.88 16.36 -16.61
C VAL A 21 -15.56 17.28 -17.62
N TYR A 22 -15.23 18.57 -17.57
CA TYR A 22 -15.74 19.58 -18.51
C TYR A 22 -14.65 19.98 -19.51
N CYS A 23 -14.90 19.82 -20.81
CA CYS A 23 -14.04 20.37 -21.86
C CYS A 23 -14.49 21.79 -22.20
N LEU A 24 -13.74 22.80 -21.75
CA LEU A 24 -13.92 24.18 -22.17
C LEU A 24 -13.20 24.42 -23.50
N ALA A 25 -13.95 24.60 -24.58
CA ALA A 25 -13.43 25.11 -25.84
C ALA A 25 -13.70 26.63 -25.90
N THR A 26 -12.67 27.45 -25.72
CA THR A 26 -12.75 28.90 -25.94
C THR A 26 -12.55 29.20 -27.42
N VAL A 27 -13.66 29.36 -28.15
CA VAL A 27 -13.61 29.93 -29.50
C VAL A 27 -13.80 31.44 -29.36
N GLY A 28 -12.81 32.22 -29.80
CA GLY A 28 -12.85 33.67 -29.72
C GLY A 28 -14.08 34.25 -30.42
N PHE A 29 -14.67 35.26 -29.77
CA PHE A 29 -15.76 36.11 -30.24
C PHE A 29 -17.18 35.51 -30.12
N GLY A 30 -17.85 35.85 -29.01
CA GLY A 30 -19.30 35.67 -28.84
C GLY A 30 -19.65 34.69 -27.72
N LEU A 31 -20.11 35.22 -26.58
CA LEU A 31 -20.65 34.46 -25.46
C LEU A 31 -21.92 33.70 -25.91
N LEU A 32 -21.77 32.42 -26.23
CA LEU A 32 -22.88 31.47 -26.42
C LEU A 32 -22.52 30.16 -25.69
N LEU A 33 -23.12 29.96 -24.52
CA LEU A 33 -22.99 28.75 -23.70
C LEU A 33 -23.80 27.61 -24.32
N LEU A 34 -23.18 26.81 -25.19
CA LEU A 34 -23.71 25.51 -25.62
C LEU A 34 -22.90 24.41 -24.95
N VAL A 35 -23.40 23.91 -23.81
CA VAL A 35 -22.88 22.72 -23.15
C VAL A 35 -23.41 21.52 -23.92
N ALA A 36 -22.66 21.06 -24.92
CA ALA A 36 -22.93 19.80 -25.58
C ALA A 36 -22.48 18.67 -24.64
N ALA A 37 -23.43 18.09 -23.90
CA ALA A 37 -23.22 16.84 -23.19
C ALA A 37 -22.99 15.74 -24.23
N CYS A 38 -21.74 15.31 -24.42
CA CYS A 38 -21.42 14.10 -25.18
C CYS A 38 -21.92 12.89 -24.36
N GLY A 39 -23.22 12.58 -24.49
CA GLY A 39 -23.85 11.42 -23.89
C GLY A 39 -23.39 10.14 -24.59
N PHE A 40 -22.22 9.63 -24.20
CA PHE A 40 -21.96 8.20 -24.29
C PHE A 40 -22.60 7.56 -23.05
N PRO A 41 -23.71 6.82 -23.19
CA PRO A 41 -24.24 6.03 -22.09
C PRO A 41 -23.17 5.00 -21.73
N ARG A 42 -22.55 5.16 -20.55
CA ARG A 42 -21.73 4.09 -19.98
C ARG A 42 -22.65 2.89 -19.78
N PRO A 43 -22.29 1.68 -20.24
CA PRO A 43 -22.99 0.48 -19.81
C PRO A 43 -22.96 0.45 -18.27
N ALA A 44 -24.09 0.09 -17.66
CA ALA A 44 -24.26 0.07 -16.20
C ALA A 44 -23.43 -1.02 -15.49
N ASP A 45 -22.40 -1.56 -16.15
CA ASP A 45 -21.68 -2.77 -15.78
C ASP A 45 -20.15 -2.58 -15.82
N VAL A 46 -19.69 -1.38 -15.52
CA VAL A 46 -18.33 -1.16 -15.02
C VAL A 46 -18.47 -0.64 -13.61
N GLY A 47 -18.48 -1.57 -12.66
CA GLY A 47 -18.36 -1.26 -11.25
C GLY A 47 -17.17 -0.31 -11.06
N ASN A 48 -17.36 0.69 -10.21
CA ASN A 48 -16.25 1.47 -9.71
C ASN A 48 -15.31 0.48 -9.00
N ASP A 49 -14.20 0.10 -9.62
CA ASP A 49 -13.04 -0.43 -8.91
C ASP A 49 -12.39 0.74 -8.15
N ALA A 50 -13.18 1.35 -7.26
CA ALA A 50 -12.66 2.07 -6.12
C ALA A 50 -12.21 0.99 -5.15
N SER A 51 -10.90 0.83 -5.05
CA SER A 51 -10.20 0.02 -4.07
C SER A 51 -10.87 0.11 -2.70
N ALA A 52 -11.63 -0.92 -2.34
CA ALA A 52 -12.00 -1.25 -0.98
C ALA A 52 -12.55 -2.69 -0.97
N ASP A 53 -11.68 -3.67 -1.21
CA ASP A 53 -11.95 -5.03 -0.72
C ASP A 53 -11.80 -5.03 0.81
N SER A 54 -12.71 -4.32 1.48
CA SER A 54 -12.96 -4.50 2.89
C SER A 54 -13.92 -5.67 2.99
N LEU A 55 -13.36 -6.87 3.17
CA LEU A 55 -14.15 -8.05 3.55
C LEU A 55 -15.11 -7.65 4.68
N PRO A 56 -16.43 -7.86 4.55
CA PRO A 56 -17.39 -7.50 5.59
C PRO A 56 -17.02 -8.23 6.89
N GLY A 57 -16.69 -7.46 7.94
CA GLY A 57 -16.21 -7.97 9.24
C GLY A 57 -14.70 -7.86 9.47
N SER A 58 -13.90 -7.46 8.47
CA SER A 58 -12.49 -7.13 8.68
C SER A 58 -12.35 -5.75 9.31
N SER A 59 -11.52 -5.66 10.34
CA SER A 59 -11.17 -4.39 10.95
C SER A 59 -9.80 -3.89 10.53
N ILE A 60 -9.73 -2.56 10.40
CA ILE A 60 -8.57 -1.84 9.90
C ILE A 60 -7.90 -1.13 11.09
N VAL A 61 -6.58 -1.22 11.16
CA VAL A 61 -5.74 -0.44 12.06
C VAL A 61 -4.92 0.56 11.24
N HIS A 62 -4.88 1.80 11.69
CA HIS A 62 -4.16 2.90 11.06
C HIS A 62 -2.86 3.20 11.81
N VAL A 63 -1.76 3.37 11.08
CA VAL A 63 -0.43 3.69 11.61
C VAL A 63 0.05 4.99 10.99
N SER A 64 0.50 5.93 11.81
CA SER A 64 0.96 7.24 11.36
C SER A 64 2.15 7.71 12.20
N PRO A 65 3.19 8.34 11.63
CA PRO A 65 4.33 8.83 12.41
C PRO A 65 3.93 9.86 13.48
N SER A 66 2.84 10.59 13.26
CA SER A 66 2.24 11.54 14.21
C SER A 66 1.22 10.91 15.16
N GLY A 67 0.99 9.59 15.07
CA GLY A 67 0.05 8.84 15.89
C GLY A 67 0.50 8.67 17.34
N ASN A 68 -0.25 7.86 18.09
CA ASN A 68 0.02 7.56 19.49
C ASN A 68 -0.18 6.07 19.79
N ASP A 69 0.84 5.40 20.34
CA ASP A 69 0.76 3.97 20.67
C ASP A 69 -0.18 3.65 21.85
N ALA A 70 -0.67 4.67 22.55
CA ALA A 70 -1.77 4.52 23.51
C ALA A 70 -3.15 4.40 22.84
N SER A 71 -3.25 4.75 21.55
CA SER A 71 -4.49 4.63 20.78
C SER A 71 -4.81 3.18 20.41
N ASP A 72 -6.06 2.94 20.03
CA ASP A 72 -6.57 1.64 19.60
C ASP A 72 -6.31 1.34 18.11
N GLY A 73 -5.80 2.33 17.36
CA GLY A 73 -5.53 2.21 15.93
C GLY A 73 -6.77 2.32 15.04
N ARG A 74 -7.97 2.47 15.60
CA ARG A 74 -9.24 2.54 14.87
C ARG A 74 -9.83 3.94 14.89
N ILE A 75 -9.94 4.53 16.08
CA ILE A 75 -10.43 5.90 16.26
C ILE A 75 -9.28 6.89 16.06
N GLY A 76 -8.08 6.54 16.53
CA GLY A 76 -6.86 7.31 16.34
C GLY A 76 -5.70 6.41 15.90
N PRO A 77 -4.81 6.90 15.02
CA PRO A 77 -3.73 6.09 14.50
C PRO A 77 -2.72 5.77 15.61
N VAL A 78 -2.19 4.54 15.57
CA VAL A 78 -1.02 4.18 16.39
C VAL A 78 0.24 4.78 15.76
N ARG A 79 1.28 4.95 16.57
CA ARG A 79 2.52 5.57 16.11
C ARG A 79 3.42 4.56 15.41
N THR A 80 3.50 3.35 15.94
CA THR A 80 4.45 2.31 15.50
C THR A 80 3.77 1.14 14.83
N LEU A 81 4.47 0.54 13.87
CA LEU A 81 4.06 -0.72 13.26
C LEU A 81 4.05 -1.84 14.31
N LYS A 82 5.01 -1.83 15.25
CA LYS A 82 5.03 -2.71 16.43
C LYS A 82 3.67 -2.80 17.11
N ARG A 83 3.07 -1.64 17.40
CA ARG A 83 1.80 -1.56 18.13
C ARG A 83 0.66 -2.10 17.28
N ALA A 84 0.62 -1.77 15.99
CA ALA A 84 -0.40 -2.29 15.07
C ALA A 84 -0.36 -3.81 14.94
N ILE A 85 0.85 -4.38 14.80
CA ILE A 85 1.04 -5.83 14.76
C ILE A 85 0.60 -6.48 16.07
N ALA A 86 0.91 -5.88 17.22
CA ALA A 86 0.46 -6.40 18.52
C ALA A 86 -1.08 -6.40 18.64
N ILE A 87 -1.74 -5.36 18.13
CA ILE A 87 -3.22 -5.29 18.09
C ILE A 87 -3.77 -6.41 17.19
N ALA A 88 -3.21 -6.61 16.00
CA ALA A 88 -3.62 -7.66 15.07
C ALA A 88 -3.35 -9.07 15.61
N GLY A 89 -2.26 -9.27 16.36
CA GLY A 89 -1.97 -10.54 17.02
C GLY A 89 -2.92 -10.86 18.19
N THR A 90 -3.51 -9.84 18.82
CA THR A 90 -4.44 -10.00 19.94
C THR A 90 -5.90 -10.08 19.47
N ASN A 91 -6.22 -9.49 18.32
CA ASN A 91 -7.56 -9.44 17.76
C ASN A 91 -7.58 -10.00 16.34
N THR A 92 -8.17 -11.19 16.19
CA THR A 92 -8.29 -11.94 14.93
C THR A 92 -9.16 -11.26 13.88
N ASP A 93 -9.97 -10.27 14.27
CA ASP A 93 -10.81 -9.51 13.35
C ASP A 93 -9.99 -8.43 12.62
N VAL A 94 -8.79 -8.09 13.10
CA VAL A 94 -7.91 -7.11 12.45
C VAL A 94 -7.14 -7.81 11.36
N ARG A 95 -7.58 -7.65 10.11
CA ARG A 95 -6.90 -8.24 8.94
C ARG A 95 -6.19 -7.22 8.06
N THR A 96 -6.30 -5.93 8.39
CA THR A 96 -5.70 -4.87 7.58
C THR A 96 -5.01 -3.85 8.46
N ILE A 97 -3.74 -3.58 8.16
CA ILE A 97 -2.96 -2.50 8.74
C ILE A 97 -2.63 -1.53 7.60
N THR A 98 -3.08 -0.29 7.74
CA THR A 98 -2.74 0.78 6.80
C THR A 98 -1.72 1.71 7.43
N MET A 99 -0.74 2.14 6.65
CA MET A 99 0.34 3.00 7.09
C MET A 99 0.33 4.28 6.26
N ASP A 100 0.47 5.42 6.93
CA ASP A 100 0.65 6.72 6.27
C ASP A 100 2.06 6.86 5.69
N VAL A 101 2.28 7.93 4.92
CA VAL A 101 3.63 8.33 4.49
C VAL A 101 4.45 8.63 5.73
N GLY A 102 5.66 8.08 5.78
CA GLY A 102 6.50 8.19 6.95
C GLY A 102 7.70 7.28 6.91
N ARG A 103 8.70 7.63 7.73
CA ARG A 103 9.88 6.80 7.95
C ARG A 103 9.82 6.17 9.33
N TYR A 104 9.66 4.86 9.37
CA TYR A 104 9.49 4.04 10.56
C TYR A 104 10.81 3.34 10.89
N MET A 105 11.46 3.77 11.97
CA MET A 105 12.82 3.38 12.33
C MET A 105 13.01 3.28 13.86
N PRO A 106 14.10 2.69 14.36
CA PRO A 106 14.31 2.58 15.81
C PRO A 106 14.26 3.92 16.55
N GLN A 107 14.73 5.00 15.93
CA GLN A 107 14.67 6.36 16.47
C GLN A 107 13.23 6.88 16.65
N THR A 108 12.25 6.31 15.93
CA THR A 108 10.84 6.69 16.05
C THR A 108 10.03 5.75 16.95
N GLY A 109 10.63 4.67 17.46
CA GLY A 109 10.01 3.73 18.42
C GLY A 109 9.84 2.30 17.90
N GLU A 110 10.26 2.03 16.65
CA GLU A 110 10.30 0.68 16.11
C GLU A 110 11.41 -0.17 16.76
N THR A 111 11.26 -1.48 16.69
CA THR A 111 12.12 -2.51 17.28
C THR A 111 12.07 -3.73 16.36
N PHE A 112 12.78 -3.66 15.25
CA PHE A 112 12.92 -4.76 14.31
C PHE A 112 13.74 -5.91 14.91
N PRO A 113 13.53 -7.18 14.50
CA PRO A 113 12.59 -7.66 13.47
C PRO A 113 11.14 -7.82 13.95
N TYR A 114 10.20 -7.88 12.99
CA TYR A 114 8.79 -8.20 13.25
C TYR A 114 8.34 -9.52 12.64
N VAL A 115 7.38 -10.17 13.28
CA VAL A 115 6.65 -11.33 12.75
C VAL A 115 5.22 -10.88 12.45
N VAL A 116 4.82 -10.94 11.18
CA VAL A 116 3.48 -10.55 10.75
C VAL A 116 2.51 -11.70 11.03
N PRO A 117 1.38 -11.46 11.72
CA PRO A 117 0.37 -12.49 11.93
C PRO A 117 -0.23 -12.98 10.62
N ASN A 118 -0.70 -14.23 10.62
CA ASN A 118 -1.29 -14.82 9.43
C ASN A 118 -2.61 -14.12 9.04
N ASN A 119 -2.86 -14.06 7.73
CA ASN A 119 -4.01 -13.42 7.10
C ASN A 119 -4.12 -11.90 7.35
N VAL A 120 -3.01 -11.25 7.71
CA VAL A 120 -2.93 -9.80 7.81
C VAL A 120 -2.38 -9.21 6.52
N THR A 121 -3.02 -8.14 6.04
CA THR A 121 -2.54 -7.31 4.94
C THR A 121 -1.96 -6.02 5.49
N ILE A 122 -0.71 -5.70 5.17
CA ILE A 122 -0.07 -4.42 5.50
C ILE A 122 0.03 -3.59 4.21
N ILE A 123 -0.51 -2.38 4.23
CA ILE A 123 -0.62 -1.50 3.07
C ILE A 123 -0.02 -0.14 3.43
N GLY A 124 0.99 0.31 2.69
CA GLY A 124 1.46 1.70 2.73
C GLY A 124 0.63 2.64 1.86
N GLN A 125 1.08 3.87 1.70
CA GLN A 125 0.43 4.81 0.77
C GLN A 125 0.88 4.55 -0.67
N SER A 126 -0.07 4.53 -1.60
CA SER A 126 0.19 4.26 -3.02
C SER A 126 1.04 5.32 -3.73
N THR A 127 1.18 6.51 -3.15
CA THR A 127 2.08 7.56 -3.63
C THR A 127 3.55 7.27 -3.30
N GLY A 128 3.84 6.18 -2.58
CA GLY A 128 5.16 5.87 -2.03
C GLY A 128 5.45 6.65 -0.74
N GLY A 129 6.65 6.45 -0.18
CA GLY A 129 7.12 7.16 1.00
C GLY A 129 6.70 6.55 2.35
N THR A 130 6.07 5.37 2.35
CA THR A 130 5.95 4.53 3.56
C THR A 130 7.18 3.63 3.67
N ILE A 131 8.16 4.08 4.46
CA ILE A 131 9.50 3.49 4.52
C ILE A 131 9.74 2.85 5.88
N LEU A 132 10.04 1.55 5.89
CA LEU A 132 10.60 0.84 7.03
C LEU A 132 12.12 0.90 6.91
N ALA A 133 12.81 1.43 7.92
CA ALA A 133 14.25 1.62 7.88
C ALA A 133 14.93 1.03 9.12
N GLY A 134 15.84 0.08 8.88
CA GLY A 134 16.64 -0.58 9.91
C GLY A 134 18.02 0.06 10.12
N THR A 135 18.90 -0.69 10.79
CA THR A 135 20.30 -0.31 11.04
C THR A 135 21.33 -1.21 10.35
N ARG A 136 20.87 -2.05 9.41
CA ARG A 136 21.63 -3.02 8.60
C ARG A 136 22.11 -4.25 9.38
N ALA A 137 21.77 -4.37 10.66
CA ALA A 137 22.16 -5.48 11.51
C ALA A 137 21.05 -6.52 11.70
N GLU A 138 19.81 -6.12 11.47
CA GLU A 138 18.60 -6.87 11.76
C GLU A 138 17.77 -7.18 10.52
N ASP A 139 16.92 -8.20 10.63
CA ASP A 139 15.90 -8.48 9.61
C ASP A 139 14.71 -7.51 9.80
N ALA A 140 13.95 -7.21 8.75
CA ALA A 140 12.78 -6.32 8.86
C ALA A 140 11.53 -7.09 9.29
N LEU A 141 11.05 -7.97 8.40
CA LEU A 141 9.80 -8.71 8.57
C LEU A 141 9.98 -10.19 8.26
N THR A 142 9.35 -11.01 9.09
CA THR A 142 9.08 -12.42 8.81
C THR A 142 7.60 -12.61 8.54
N ILE A 143 7.28 -13.25 7.41
CA ILE A 143 5.92 -13.50 6.96
C ILE A 143 5.73 -14.98 6.64
N ASP A 144 4.65 -15.56 7.14
CA ASP A 144 4.28 -16.95 6.82
C ASP A 144 3.11 -16.95 5.83
N SER A 145 1.95 -16.44 6.23
CA SER A 145 0.79 -16.24 5.35
C SER A 145 0.27 -14.80 5.43
N ALA A 146 0.83 -13.86 4.66
CA ALA A 146 0.46 -12.44 4.75
C ALA A 146 0.62 -11.69 3.42
N SER A 147 -0.01 -10.53 3.31
CA SER A 147 0.04 -9.68 2.12
C SER A 147 0.70 -8.34 2.44
N LEU A 148 1.66 -7.89 1.63
CA LEU A 148 2.34 -6.61 1.78
C LEU A 148 2.16 -5.78 0.50
N ARG A 149 1.81 -4.51 0.64
CA ARG A 149 1.54 -3.62 -0.49
C ARG A 149 2.08 -2.23 -0.27
N GLU A 150 2.66 -1.62 -1.31
CA GLU A 150 3.04 -0.19 -1.29
C GLU A 150 4.04 0.17 -0.18
N LEU A 151 5.03 -0.70 0.08
CA LEU A 151 6.02 -0.52 1.16
C LEU A 151 7.43 -0.40 0.61
N GLU A 152 8.23 0.43 1.28
CA GLU A 152 9.66 0.55 1.03
C GLU A 152 10.47 0.03 2.23
N PHE A 153 11.54 -0.71 1.97
CA PHE A 153 12.45 -1.25 2.98
C PHE A 153 13.87 -0.74 2.76
N GLU A 154 14.51 -0.25 3.82
CA GLU A 154 15.85 0.31 3.78
C GLU A 154 16.73 -0.22 4.90
N ASP A 155 18.01 -0.44 4.60
CA ASP A 155 19.05 -0.76 5.58
C ASP A 155 18.70 -1.94 6.50
N PHE A 156 18.31 -3.09 5.92
CA PHE A 156 18.17 -4.35 6.67
C PHE A 156 19.23 -5.38 6.29
N MET A 157 19.49 -6.32 7.19
CA MET A 157 20.23 -7.53 6.85
C MET A 157 19.41 -8.38 5.87
N VAL A 158 18.16 -8.69 6.22
CA VAL A 158 17.17 -9.28 5.32
C VAL A 158 15.89 -8.44 5.40
N ALA A 159 15.43 -7.88 4.28
CA ALA A 159 14.21 -7.07 4.29
C ALA A 159 12.97 -7.96 4.51
N LEU A 160 12.81 -9.05 3.75
CA LEU A 160 11.67 -9.95 3.89
C LEU A 160 12.13 -11.41 4.06
N SER A 161 11.69 -12.07 5.12
CA SER A 161 11.88 -13.49 5.36
C SER A 161 10.53 -14.22 5.20
N VAL A 162 10.36 -14.97 4.11
CA VAL A 162 9.09 -15.62 3.73
C VAL A 162 9.13 -17.10 4.08
N ALA A 163 8.34 -17.53 5.07
CA ALA A 163 8.24 -18.92 5.50
C ALA A 163 7.18 -19.74 4.75
N GLY A 164 6.13 -19.08 4.25
CA GLY A 164 4.99 -19.70 3.59
C GLY A 164 4.57 -18.94 2.33
N GLN A 165 3.26 -18.72 2.17
CA GLN A 165 2.69 -17.99 1.03
C GLN A 165 2.56 -16.50 1.33
N ALA A 166 3.23 -15.65 0.54
CA ALA A 166 3.12 -14.21 0.65
C ALA A 166 2.66 -13.57 -0.67
N ASP A 167 1.78 -12.58 -0.58
CA ASP A 167 1.41 -11.69 -1.71
C ASP A 167 2.13 -10.35 -1.53
N LEU A 168 3.05 -10.03 -2.44
CA LEU A 168 3.89 -8.84 -2.38
C LEU A 168 3.58 -7.97 -3.60
N GLN A 169 3.07 -6.76 -3.37
CA GLN A 169 2.72 -5.83 -4.45
C GLN A 169 3.38 -4.47 -4.26
N ASN A 170 4.00 -3.97 -5.32
CA ASN A 170 4.75 -2.72 -5.31
C ASN A 170 5.68 -2.56 -4.10
N ILE A 171 6.50 -3.58 -3.84
CA ILE A 171 7.49 -3.58 -2.75
C ILE A 171 8.82 -3.07 -3.28
N HIS A 172 9.36 -2.04 -2.64
CA HIS A 172 10.65 -1.45 -3.00
C HIS A 172 11.65 -1.77 -1.91
N ILE A 173 12.80 -2.35 -2.26
CA ILE A 173 13.84 -2.66 -1.29
C ILE A 173 15.11 -1.96 -1.74
N ARG A 174 15.61 -1.05 -0.91
CA ARG A 174 16.81 -0.26 -1.15
C ARG A 174 17.82 -0.57 -0.05
N THR A 175 19.10 -0.48 -0.41
CA THR A 175 20.28 -0.58 0.48
C THR A 175 20.41 -1.83 1.35
N SER A 176 19.38 -2.67 1.52
CA SER A 176 19.39 -3.89 2.33
C SER A 176 20.35 -4.93 1.76
N LYS A 177 20.96 -5.73 2.64
CA LYS A 177 21.96 -6.73 2.25
C LYS A 177 21.33 -7.89 1.48
N LEU A 178 20.14 -8.32 1.88
CA LEU A 178 19.33 -9.32 1.20
C LEU A 178 17.90 -8.81 1.09
N ALA A 179 17.32 -8.87 -0.11
CA ALA A 179 15.96 -8.40 -0.34
C ALA A 179 14.92 -9.38 0.22
N VAL A 180 14.91 -10.61 -0.29
CA VAL A 180 13.98 -11.65 0.13
C VAL A 180 14.76 -12.92 0.43
N ARG A 181 14.43 -13.58 1.54
CA ARG A 181 14.91 -14.90 1.91
C ARG A 181 13.71 -15.82 2.08
N GLN A 182 13.76 -17.00 1.48
CA GLN A 182 12.83 -18.06 1.85
C GLN A 182 13.30 -18.66 3.19
N ALA A 183 12.47 -18.57 4.22
CA ALA A 183 12.66 -19.32 5.45
C ALA A 183 12.06 -20.72 5.23
N THR A 184 12.86 -21.75 5.41
CA THR A 184 12.31 -23.11 5.45
C THR A 184 11.60 -23.26 6.78
N SER A 185 10.26 -23.41 6.78
CA SER A 185 9.57 -23.92 7.95
C SER A 185 10.17 -25.29 8.26
N SER A 186 10.82 -25.42 9.41
CA SER A 186 11.48 -26.67 9.79
C SER A 186 10.40 -27.70 10.14
N THR A 187 9.89 -28.41 9.14
CA THR A 187 9.19 -29.70 9.28
C THR A 187 9.63 -30.64 8.15
N ASP A 188 10.92 -30.63 7.83
CA ASP A 188 11.57 -31.74 7.15
C ASP A 188 12.75 -32.20 8.01
N LEU A 189 12.45 -33.06 8.98
CA LEU A 189 13.47 -33.92 9.55
C LEU A 189 13.84 -34.93 8.45
N PRO A 190 15.11 -35.02 8.04
CA PRO A 190 15.51 -36.04 7.08
C PRO A 190 15.28 -37.44 7.67
N ILE A 191 14.42 -38.16 6.96
CA ILE A 191 14.32 -39.61 6.81
C ILE A 191 15.55 -40.41 7.27
N SER A 192 15.27 -41.37 8.16
CA SER A 192 15.90 -42.69 8.33
C SER A 192 17.41 -42.82 8.09
N SER A 193 18.16 -43.03 9.18
CA SER A 193 19.34 -43.89 9.15
C SER A 193 19.21 -44.91 10.28
N SER A 194 18.68 -46.08 9.95
CA SER A 194 18.95 -47.31 10.68
C SER A 194 19.62 -48.25 9.70
N ALA A 195 20.94 -48.16 9.68
CA ALA A 195 21.80 -49.11 9.02
C ALA A 195 21.70 -50.49 9.69
N HIS A 196 21.85 -51.50 8.84
CA HIS A 196 21.97 -52.95 9.05
C HIS A 196 22.53 -53.43 10.39
#